data_AF-W1YNB3-F1
#
_entry.id   AF-W1YNB3-F1
#
_cell.length_a   1.000
_cell.length_b   1.000
_cell.length_c   1.000
_cell.angle_alpha   90.00
_cell.angle_beta   90.00
_cell.angle_gamma   90.00
#
_symmetry.space_group_name_H-M   'P 1'
#
loop_
_entity.id
_entity.type
_entity.pdbx_description
1 polymer ?
#
loop_
_entity_poly.entity_id
_entity_poly.type
_entity_poly.pdbx_seq_one_letter_code
_entity_poly.pdbx_strand_id
1 'polypeptide(L)'
;ARPFPLVNRLAAFILLSQEGDLYHEKHTQAAEYLGVSYRHLLYVLAQFIHDGLLIKSKKGYLIKNRKQLSGLALEMDPENKFSGMMQ
;
A
#
# COMPACT_ATOMS: atom_id res chain seq x y z
N ALA A 1 -0.26 -18.50 11.56
CA ALA A 1 -0.21 -18.04 10.16
C ALA A 1 1.04 -17.19 9.98
N ARG A 2 1.85 -17.38 8.92
CA ARG A 2 2.96 -16.45 8.66
C ARG A 2 2.38 -15.09 8.27
N PRO A 3 2.78 -13.98 8.89
CA PRO A 3 2.34 -12.65 8.45
C PRO A 3 2.87 -12.41 7.03
N PHE A 4 1.98 -11.95 6.12
CA PHE A 4 2.38 -11.56 4.77
C PHE A 4 3.45 -10.47 4.81
N PRO A 5 4.36 -10.37 3.83
CA PRO A 5 5.35 -9.29 3.79
C PRO A 5 4.71 -7.89 3.83
N LEU A 6 5.40 -6.89 4.40
CA LEU A 6 4.87 -5.52 4.52
C LEU A 6 4.54 -4.91 3.15
N VAL A 7 5.32 -5.22 2.12
CA VAL A 7 5.06 -4.78 0.73
C VAL A 7 3.62 -5.14 0.31
N ASN A 8 3.18 -6.37 0.54
CA ASN A 8 1.85 -6.83 0.15
C ASN A 8 0.77 -6.14 0.99
N ARG A 9 0.99 -6.01 2.31
CA ARG A 9 0.02 -5.35 3.22
C ARG A 9 -0.13 -3.87 2.94
N LEU A 10 0.98 -3.19 2.68
CA LEU A 10 0.97 -1.77 2.36
C LEU A 10 0.34 -1.51 0.99
N ALA A 11 0.60 -2.36 -0.01
CA ALA A 11 -0.06 -2.24 -1.32
C ALA A 11 -1.59 -2.35 -1.20
N ALA A 12 -2.08 -3.32 -0.44
CA ALA A 12 -3.51 -3.47 -0.16
C ALA A 12 -4.07 -2.25 0.60
N PHE A 13 -3.38 -1.80 1.65
CA PHE A 13 -3.80 -0.63 2.44
C PHE A 13 -3.89 0.65 1.59
N ILE A 14 -2.90 0.89 0.72
CA ILE A 14 -2.89 2.05 -0.20
C ILE A 14 -4.09 2.00 -1.15
N LEU A 15 -4.38 0.83 -1.73
CA LEU A 15 -5.51 0.66 -2.65
C LEU A 15 -6.87 0.83 -1.94
N LEU A 16 -6.96 0.42 -0.67
CA LEU A 16 -8.17 0.56 0.15
C LEU A 16 -8.43 2.01 0.61
N SER A 17 -7.39 2.77 0.90
CA SER A 17 -7.46 4.11 1.49
C SER A 17 -7.23 5.25 0.48
N GLN A 18 -7.04 4.94 -0.80
CA GLN A 18 -6.89 5.95 -1.84
C GLN A 18 -8.20 6.72 -2.08
N GLU A 19 -8.05 7.98 -2.47
CA GLU A 19 -9.10 8.76 -3.10
C GLU A 19 -8.76 8.90 -4.60
N GLY A 20 -9.42 8.09 -5.43
CA GLY A 20 -9.03 7.94 -6.84
C GLY A 20 -7.64 7.28 -6.96
N ASP A 21 -6.68 8.01 -7.51
CA ASP A 21 -5.28 7.56 -7.61
C ASP A 21 -4.37 8.16 -6.51
N LEU A 22 -4.92 8.94 -5.57
CA LEU A 22 -4.14 9.61 -4.53
C LEU A 22 -4.25 8.87 -3.19
N TYR A 23 -3.11 8.48 -2.64
CA TYR A 23 -2.98 8.00 -1.26
C TYR A 23 -2.34 9.08 -0.38
N HIS A 24 -3.00 9.44 0.73
CA HIS A 24 -2.59 10.56 1.58
C HIS A 24 -2.69 10.33 3.09
N GLU A 25 -2.86 9.09 3.52
CA GLU A 25 -2.91 8.74 4.94
C GLU A 25 -1.67 9.19 5.72
N LYS A 26 -1.87 9.59 6.98
CA LYS A 26 -0.76 9.95 7.85
C LYS A 26 0.09 8.71 8.10
N HIS A 27 1.39 8.83 7.81
CA HIS A 27 2.33 7.73 7.98
C HIS A 27 2.34 7.12 9.40
N THR A 28 2.11 7.91 10.46
CA THR A 28 2.04 7.40 11.83
C THR A 28 0.84 6.48 12.02
N GLN A 29 -0.33 6.87 11.53
CA GLN A 29 -1.55 6.06 11.58
C GLN A 29 -1.42 4.80 10.71
N ALA A 30 -0.85 4.94 9.51
CA ALA A 30 -0.61 3.80 8.63
C ALA A 30 0.37 2.78 9.25
N ALA A 31 1.44 3.24 9.91
CA ALA A 31 2.42 2.37 10.56
C ALA A 31 1.80 1.62 11.76
N GLU A 32 1.01 2.32 12.57
CA GLU A 32 0.26 1.74 13.69
C GLU A 32 -0.72 0.68 13.21
N TYR A 33 -1.55 1.01 12.21
CA TYR A 33 -2.52 0.09 11.61
C TYR A 33 -1.86 -1.18 11.04
N LEU A 34 -0.73 -1.03 10.34
CA LEU A 34 0.00 -2.14 9.73
C LEU A 34 0.88 -2.92 10.72
N GLY A 35 0.95 -2.50 11.99
CA GLY A 35 1.74 -3.12 13.04
C GLY A 35 3.25 -3.06 12.77
N VAL A 36 3.75 -1.97 12.17
CA VAL A 36 5.17 -1.81 11.83
C VAL A 36 5.75 -0.50 12.35
N SER A 37 7.07 -0.43 12.45
CA SER A 37 7.72 0.84 12.78
C SER A 37 7.55 1.85 11.65
N TYR A 38 7.49 3.14 12.02
CA TYR A 38 7.47 4.25 11.08
C TYR A 38 8.60 4.17 10.04
N ARG A 39 9.81 3.76 10.48
CA ARG A 39 10.97 3.59 9.59
C ARG A 39 10.74 2.49 8.55
N HIS A 40 10.14 1.37 8.93
CA HIS A 40 9.87 0.28 7.99
C HIS A 40 8.79 0.68 6.98
N LEU A 41 7.75 1.40 7.40
CA LEU A 41 6.78 1.98 6.48
C LEU A 41 7.45 2.89 5.44
N LEU A 42 8.29 3.83 5.89
CA LEU A 42 8.99 4.75 4.98
C LEU A 42 9.93 4.03 4.01
N TYR A 43 10.60 2.96 4.47
CA TYR A 43 11.46 2.15 3.60
C TYR A 43 10.66 1.54 2.44
N VAL A 44 9.49 0.96 2.72
CA VAL A 44 8.65 0.36 1.68
C VAL A 44 8.01 1.41 0.77
N LEU A 45 7.58 2.56 1.31
CA LEU A 45 7.11 3.68 0.48
C LEU A 45 8.20 4.18 -0.47
N ALA A 46 9.44 4.28 0.00
CA ALA A 46 10.58 4.64 -0.84
C ALA A 46 10.85 3.59 -1.93
N GLN A 47 10.74 2.31 -1.59
CA GLN A 47 10.83 1.21 -2.54
C GLN A 47 9.76 1.31 -3.63
N PHE A 48 8.50 1.58 -3.25
CA PHE A 48 7.41 1.76 -4.22
C PHE A 48 7.61 2.95 -5.16
N ILE A 49 8.23 4.03 -4.68
CA ILE A 49 8.61 5.15 -5.55
C ILE A 49 9.74 4.72 -6.50
N HIS A 50 10.76 4.05 -5.98
CA HIS A 50 11.89 3.57 -6.77
C HIS A 50 11.45 2.63 -7.90
N ASP A 51 10.53 1.71 -7.59
CA ASP A 51 9.98 0.73 -8.54
C ASP A 51 8.94 1.32 -9.50
N GLY A 52 8.62 2.62 -9.38
CA GLY A 52 7.65 3.29 -10.24
C GLY A 52 6.19 2.93 -9.97
N LEU A 53 5.90 2.29 -8.82
CA LEU A 53 4.53 2.00 -8.37
C LEU A 53 3.82 3.28 -7.93
N LEU A 54 4.54 4.16 -7.24
CA LEU A 54 4.05 5.44 -6.74
C LEU A 54 4.91 6.59 -7.25
N ILE A 55 4.34 7.79 -7.29
CA ILE A 55 5.11 9.04 -7.38
C ILE A 55 4.75 9.95 -6.21
N LYS A 56 5.76 10.61 -5.65
CA LYS A 56 5.54 11.58 -4.59
C LYS A 56 4.87 12.85 -5.15
N SER A 57 3.87 13.34 -4.42
CA SER A 57 3.13 14.57 -4.69
C SER A 57 3.12 15.45 -3.44
N LYS A 58 2.77 16.74 -3.58
CA LYS A 58 2.57 17.64 -2.43
C LYS A 58 1.47 17.14 -1.47
N LYS A 59 0.48 16.41 -2.00
CA LYS A 59 -0.68 15.92 -1.26
C LYS A 59 -0.54 14.47 -0.77
N GLY A 60 0.58 13.78 -1.03
CA GLY A 60 0.73 12.36 -0.72
C GLY A 60 1.45 11.62 -1.84
N TYR A 61 0.92 10.47 -2.25
CA TYR A 61 1.49 9.61 -3.27
C TYR A 61 0.44 9.32 -4.34
N LEU A 62 0.78 9.56 -5.61
CA LEU A 62 -0.07 9.18 -6.73
C LEU A 62 0.32 7.79 -7.21
N ILE A 63 -0.67 6.94 -7.45
CA ILE A 63 -0.48 5.60 -7.98
C ILE A 63 -0.16 5.69 -9.46
N LYS A 64 1.01 5.18 -9.85
CA LYS A 64 1.49 5.18 -11.24
C LYS A 64 1.31 3.85 -11.94
N ASN A 65 1.47 2.76 -11.21
CA ASN A 65 1.31 1.42 -11.74
C ASN A 65 0.31 0.62 -10.91
N ARG A 66 -0.97 0.91 -11.11
CA ARG A 66 -2.08 0.24 -10.40
C ARG A 66 -2.03 -1.27 -10.60
N LYS A 67 -1.72 -1.76 -11.81
CA LYS A 67 -1.67 -3.20 -12.11
C LYS A 67 -0.65 -3.93 -11.22
N GLN A 68 0.59 -3.44 -11.14
CA GLN A 68 1.61 -4.08 -10.31
C GLN A 68 1.29 -3.92 -8.81
N LEU A 69 0.79 -2.76 -8.39
CA LEU A 69 0.41 -2.52 -6.99
C LEU A 69 -0.73 -3.47 -6.56
N SER A 70 -1.73 -3.68 -7.42
CA SER A 70 -2.79 -4.66 -7.19
C SER A 70 -2.29 -6.10 -7.17
N GLY A 71 -1.27 -6.45 -7.97
CA GLY A 71 -0.61 -7.75 -7.91
C GLY A 71 -0.01 -8.03 -6.53
N LEU A 72 0.73 -7.07 -5.97
CA LEU A 72 1.29 -7.16 -4.62
C LEU A 72 0.19 -7.30 -3.55
N ALA A 73 -0.93 -6.60 -3.71
CA ALA A 73 -2.06 -6.68 -2.79
C ALA A 73 -2.76 -8.06 -2.85
N LEU A 74 -2.94 -8.63 -4.04
CA LEU A 74 -3.59 -9.94 -4.21
C LEU A 74 -2.77 -11.08 -3.60
N GLU A 75 -1.44 -10.99 -3.63
CA GLU A 75 -0.59 -11.96 -2.94
C GLU A 75 -0.77 -11.93 -1.40
N MET A 76 -1.32 -10.85 -0.82
CA MET A 76 -1.70 -10.79 0.59
C MET A 76 -2.96 -11.60 0.90
N ASP A 77 -3.83 -11.81 -0.08
CA ASP A 77 -5.12 -12.46 0.13
C ASP A 77 -5.50 -13.33 -1.07
N PRO A 78 -4.90 -14.53 -1.17
CA PRO A 78 -5.20 -15.46 -2.25
C PRO A 78 -6.65 -15.97 -2.24
N GLU A 79 -7.38 -15.80 -1.14
CA GLU A 79 -8.80 -16.16 -1.02
C GLU A 79 -9.75 -15.03 -1.46
N ASN A 80 -9.22 -13.89 -1.92
CA ASN A 80 -9.97 -12.79 -2.52
C ASN A 80 -11.03 -12.12 -1.61
N LYS A 81 -10.88 -12.20 -0.28
CA LYS A 81 -11.74 -11.54 0.71
C LYS A 81 -11.68 -10.00 0.61
N PHE A 82 -10.56 -9.42 0.20
CA PHE A 82 -10.43 -7.98 -0.05
C PHE A 82 -11.12 -7.51 -1.32
N SER A 83 -11.30 -8.38 -2.33
CA SER A 83 -11.96 -7.98 -3.59
C SER A 83 -13.44 -7.64 -3.42
N GLY A 84 -14.09 -8.13 -2.37
CA GLY A 84 -15.48 -7.76 -2.04
C GLY A 84 -15.63 -6.32 -1.52
N MET A 85 -14.54 -5.69 -1.08
CA MET A 85 -14.54 -4.35 -0.47
C MET A 85 -14.04 -3.25 -1.42
N MET A 86 -13.63 -3.60 -2.64
CA MET A 86 -13.06 -2.70 -3.64
C MET A 86 -14.05 -2.32 -4.76
N GLN A 87 -15.36 -2.49 -4.52
CA GLN A 87 -16.43 -2.05 -5.45
C GLN A 87 -16.93 -0.65 -5.12
#